data_AF-A0A838HPL4-F1
#
_entry.id   AF-A0A838HPL4-F1
#
_cell.length_a   1.000
_cell.length_b   1.000
_cell.length_c   1.000
_cell.angle_alpha   90.00
_cell.angle_beta   90.00
_cell.angle_gamma   90.00
#
_symmetry.space_group_name_H-M   'P 1'
#
loop_
_entity.id
_entity.type
_entity.pdbx_description
1 polymer ?
#
loop_
_entity_poly.entity_id
_entity_poly.type
_entity_poly.pdbx_seq_one_letter_code
_entity_poly.pdbx_strand_id
1 'polypeptide(L)'
;PVDRVEALINEEIEKVRRNGVTADELNKARNRYRARTVFGRQTALGRAEALQYFAHFHGEPAAYQAVFDRYMAVTRDDIRRVANQYLTPQNRAVVLTQPAARASN
;
A
#
# COMPACT_ATOMS: atom_id res chain seq x y z
N PRO A 1 12.16 1.62 22.50
CA PRO A 1 11.68 0.24 22.73
C PRO A 1 10.68 -0.16 21.65
N VAL A 2 10.63 -1.44 21.29
CA VAL A 2 9.72 -1.96 20.26
C VAL A 2 8.26 -1.61 20.57
N ASP A 3 7.85 -1.73 21.82
CA ASP A 3 6.48 -1.43 22.27
C ASP A 3 6.07 0.01 21.96
N ARG A 4 7.01 0.96 22.08
CA ARG A 4 6.74 2.37 21.72
C ARG A 4 6.50 2.54 20.22
N VAL A 5 7.25 1.82 19.39
CA VAL A 5 7.08 1.86 17.92
C VAL A 5 5.75 1.24 17.53
N GLU A 6 5.40 0.09 18.12
CA GLU A 6 4.09 -0.54 17.90
C GLU A 6 2.94 0.38 18.30
N ALA A 7 3.03 1.03 19.47
CA ALA A 7 2.02 1.97 19.93
C ALA A 7 1.81 3.14 18.94
N LEU A 8 2.89 3.73 18.42
CA LEU A 8 2.82 4.82 17.45
C LEU A 8 2.21 4.38 16.11
N ILE A 9 2.54 3.17 15.63
CA ILE A 9 1.92 2.63 14.42
C ILE A 9 0.41 2.44 14.61
N ASN A 10 0.00 1.88 15.75
CA ASN A 10 -1.42 1.70 16.07
C ASN A 10 -2.15 3.04 16.18
N GLU A 11 -1.52 4.06 16.74
CA GLU A 11 -2.09 5.40 16.83
C GLU A 11 -2.41 5.97 15.45
N GLU A 12 -1.47 5.86 14.48
CA GLU A 12 -1.68 6.32 13.11
C GLU A 12 -2.77 5.52 12.38
N ILE A 13 -2.82 4.20 12.57
CA ILE A 13 -3.91 3.37 12.04
C ILE A 13 -5.26 3.85 12.58
N GLU A 14 -5.36 4.11 13.88
CA GLU A 14 -6.60 4.60 14.50
C GLU A 14 -6.96 6.02 14.06
N LYS A 15 -5.99 6.87 13.74
CA LYS A 15 -6.26 8.19 13.12
C LYS A 15 -6.90 8.02 11.75
N VAL A 16 -6.35 7.16 10.90
CA VAL A 16 -6.89 6.89 9.55
C VAL A 16 -8.29 6.27 9.62
N ARG A 17 -8.53 5.33 10.55
CA ARG A 17 -9.86 4.72 10.74
C ARG A 17 -10.91 5.74 11.17
N ARG A 18 -10.59 6.58 12.16
CA ARG A 18 -11.52 7.53 12.76
C ARG A 18 -11.76 8.73 11.86
N ASN A 19 -10.67 9.36 11.40
CA ASN A 19 -10.70 10.68 10.75
C ASN A 19 -10.58 10.59 9.22
N GLY A 20 -10.21 9.42 8.68
CA GLY A 20 -9.87 9.29 7.27
C GLY A 20 -8.51 9.91 6.94
N VAL A 21 -8.29 10.18 5.67
CA VAL A 21 -7.10 10.89 5.15
C VAL A 21 -7.49 12.25 4.60
N THR A 22 -6.56 13.17 4.56
CA THR A 22 -6.73 14.50 3.96
C THR A 22 -6.76 14.42 2.42
N ALA A 23 -7.21 15.51 1.77
CA ALA A 23 -7.13 15.62 0.31
C ALA A 23 -5.68 15.56 -0.18
N ASP A 24 -4.77 16.23 0.53
CA ASP A 24 -3.37 16.33 0.14
C ASP A 24 -2.64 14.99 0.28
N GLU A 25 -2.94 14.21 1.32
CA GLU A 25 -2.42 12.86 1.46
C GLU A 25 -2.88 11.94 0.33
N LEU A 26 -4.17 12.00 -0.04
CA LEU A 26 -4.70 11.24 -1.17
C LEU A 26 -4.04 11.67 -2.49
N ASN A 27 -3.92 12.98 -2.73
CA ASN A 27 -3.26 13.50 -3.93
C ASN A 27 -1.78 13.11 -3.98
N LYS A 28 -1.07 13.17 -2.85
CA LYS A 28 0.31 12.71 -2.74
C LYS A 28 0.44 11.21 -3.01
N ALA A 29 -0.47 10.39 -2.50
CA ALA A 29 -0.50 8.95 -2.78
C ALA A 29 -0.76 8.67 -4.27
N ARG A 30 -1.72 9.35 -4.89
CA ARG A 30 -1.98 9.25 -6.34
C ARG A 30 -0.75 9.65 -7.16
N ASN A 31 -0.10 10.75 -6.83
CA ASN A 31 1.12 11.20 -7.52
C ASN A 31 2.25 10.19 -7.42
N ARG A 32 2.46 9.59 -6.24
CA ARG A 32 3.45 8.51 -6.04
C ARG A 32 3.12 7.28 -6.87
N TYR A 33 1.86 6.86 -6.92
CA TYR A 33 1.43 5.73 -7.74
C TYR A 33 1.67 6.02 -9.23
N ARG A 34 1.26 7.20 -9.72
CA ARG A 34 1.50 7.63 -11.11
C ARG A 34 2.97 7.60 -11.48
N ALA A 35 3.81 8.21 -10.65
CA ALA A 35 5.25 8.24 -10.88
C ALA A 35 5.84 6.82 -10.93
N ARG A 36 5.48 5.95 -9.98
CA ARG A 36 5.93 4.55 -9.96
C ARG A 36 5.51 3.80 -11.22
N THR A 37 4.27 3.99 -11.69
CA THR A 37 3.77 3.35 -12.92
C THR A 37 4.53 3.82 -14.16
N VAL A 38 4.79 5.13 -14.27
CA VAL A 38 5.53 5.69 -15.42
C VAL A 38 6.97 5.20 -15.42
N PHE A 39 7.69 5.37 -14.30
CA PHE A 39 9.09 4.97 -14.20
C PHE A 39 9.28 3.46 -14.36
N GLY A 40 8.36 2.66 -13.80
CA GLY A 40 8.38 1.20 -13.95
C GLY A 40 8.18 0.71 -15.39
N ARG A 41 7.71 1.56 -16.31
CA ARG A 41 7.44 1.20 -17.72
C ARG A 41 8.39 1.89 -18.71
N GLN A 42 9.49 2.48 -18.25
CA GLN A 42 10.44 3.15 -19.14
C GLN A 42 11.30 2.16 -19.95
N THR A 43 11.54 0.96 -19.42
CA THR A 43 12.36 -0.06 -20.05
C THR A 43 11.51 -1.08 -20.82
N ALA A 44 12.11 -1.78 -21.79
CA ALA A 44 11.45 -2.88 -22.49
C ALA A 44 11.01 -3.99 -21.52
N LEU A 45 11.90 -4.35 -20.57
CA LEU A 45 11.61 -5.33 -19.53
C LEU A 45 10.42 -4.91 -18.66
N GLY A 46 10.39 -3.68 -18.16
CA GLY A 46 9.31 -3.20 -17.30
C GLY A 46 7.94 -3.14 -18.01
N ARG A 47 7.92 -2.89 -19.32
CA ARG A 47 6.69 -3.02 -20.13
C ARG A 47 6.27 -4.48 -20.29
N ALA A 48 7.22 -5.38 -20.57
CA ALA A 48 6.95 -6.81 -20.69
C ALA A 48 6.39 -7.40 -19.38
N GLU A 49 6.99 -7.06 -18.24
CA GLU A 49 6.52 -7.45 -16.90
C GLU A 49 5.11 -6.92 -16.62
N ALA A 50 4.83 -5.66 -16.96
CA ALA A 50 3.50 -5.08 -16.79
C ALA A 50 2.46 -5.84 -17.64
N LEU A 51 2.72 -6.07 -18.92
CA LEU A 51 1.81 -6.81 -19.80
C LEU A 51 1.60 -8.24 -19.31
N GLN A 52 2.67 -8.93 -18.90
CA GLN A 52 2.59 -10.27 -18.33
C GLN A 52 1.73 -10.27 -17.05
N TYR A 53 1.95 -9.32 -16.14
CA TYR A 53 1.17 -9.20 -14.90
C TYR A 53 -0.33 -9.06 -15.20
N PHE A 54 -0.69 -8.17 -16.12
CA PHE A 54 -2.10 -7.96 -16.48
C PHE A 54 -2.69 -9.15 -17.24
N ALA A 55 -1.93 -9.79 -18.13
CA ALA A 55 -2.36 -11.04 -18.77
C ALA A 55 -2.63 -12.15 -17.75
N HIS A 56 -1.74 -12.31 -16.76
CA HIS A 56 -1.80 -13.41 -15.80
C HIS A 56 -2.88 -13.20 -14.73
N PHE A 57 -2.92 -12.02 -14.09
CA PHE A 57 -3.82 -11.77 -12.97
C PHE A 57 -5.16 -11.15 -13.37
N HIS A 58 -5.22 -10.50 -14.53
CA HIS A 58 -6.42 -9.82 -15.02
C HIS A 58 -7.00 -10.43 -16.30
N GLY A 59 -6.36 -11.47 -16.85
CA GLY A 59 -6.78 -12.17 -18.07
C GLY A 59 -6.57 -11.36 -19.36
N GLU A 60 -6.17 -10.10 -19.26
CA GLU A 60 -6.16 -9.14 -20.36
C GLU A 60 -4.93 -8.24 -20.25
N PRO A 61 -3.93 -8.34 -21.16
CA PRO A 61 -2.73 -7.48 -21.12
C PRO A 61 -3.07 -5.98 -21.14
N ALA A 62 -4.16 -5.61 -21.80
CA ALA A 62 -4.63 -4.23 -21.93
C ALA A 62 -5.33 -3.68 -20.67
N ALA A 63 -5.57 -4.51 -19.64
CA ALA A 63 -6.25 -4.07 -18.41
C ALA A 63 -5.48 -3.00 -17.63
N TYR A 64 -4.22 -2.74 -17.97
CA TYR A 64 -3.36 -1.79 -17.27
C TYR A 64 -3.96 -0.38 -17.15
N GLN A 65 -4.69 0.08 -18.18
CA GLN A 65 -5.28 1.41 -18.19
C GLN A 65 -6.49 1.46 -17.26
N ALA A 66 -7.40 0.49 -17.40
CA ALA A 66 -8.58 0.38 -16.55
C ALA A 66 -8.21 0.24 -15.07
N VAL A 67 -7.16 -0.52 -14.74
CA VAL A 67 -6.65 -0.62 -13.37
C VAL A 67 -6.10 0.71 -12.89
N PHE A 68 -5.30 1.40 -13.70
CA PHE A 68 -4.79 2.73 -13.34
C PHE A 68 -5.92 3.72 -13.05
N ASP A 69 -6.95 3.74 -13.90
CA ASP A 69 -8.11 4.63 -13.72
C ASP A 69 -8.88 4.30 -12.44
N ARG A 70 -9.04 3.01 -12.10
CA ARG A 70 -9.62 2.59 -10.81
C ARG A 70 -8.82 3.11 -9.61
N TYR A 71 -7.48 3.04 -9.66
CA TYR A 71 -6.64 3.63 -8.62
C TYR A 71 -6.82 5.15 -8.50
N MET A 72 -7.01 5.85 -9.62
CA MET A 72 -7.24 7.30 -9.62
C MET A 72 -8.63 7.68 -9.10
N ALA A 73 -9.62 6.81 -9.29
CA ALA A 73 -11.00 7.02 -8.85
C ALA A 73 -11.21 6.82 -7.33
N VAL A 74 -10.27 6.18 -6.61
CA VAL A 74 -10.36 5.94 -5.17
C VAL A 74 -10.65 7.24 -4.41
N THR A 75 -11.69 7.26 -3.60
CA THR A 75 -12.09 8.42 -2.80
C THR A 75 -11.57 8.33 -1.35
N ARG A 76 -11.67 9.44 -0.60
CA ARG A 76 -11.36 9.43 0.84
C ARG A 76 -12.34 8.55 1.64
N ASP A 77 -13.59 8.51 1.20
CA ASP A 77 -14.63 7.70 1.84
C ASP A 77 -14.38 6.21 1.59
N ASP A 78 -13.93 5.83 0.39
CA ASP A 78 -13.45 4.48 0.13
C ASP A 78 -12.32 4.10 1.06
N ILE A 79 -11.32 4.96 1.22
CA ILE A 79 -10.18 4.73 2.10
C ILE A 79 -10.65 4.55 3.55
N ARG A 80 -11.52 5.43 4.05
CA ARG A 80 -12.06 5.31 5.40
C ARG A 80 -12.85 4.02 5.58
N ARG A 81 -13.69 3.66 4.61
CA ARG A 81 -14.47 2.41 4.63
C ARG A 81 -13.56 1.18 4.70
N VAL A 82 -12.56 1.08 3.82
CA VAL A 82 -11.66 -0.09 3.81
C VAL A 82 -10.71 -0.10 5.01
N ALA A 83 -10.29 1.06 5.52
CA ALA A 83 -9.52 1.14 6.76
C ALA A 83 -10.31 0.57 7.94
N ASN A 84 -11.59 0.91 8.06
CA ASN A 84 -12.45 0.36 9.11
C ASN A 84 -12.74 -1.13 8.94
N GLN A 85 -12.77 -1.63 7.70
CA GLN A 85 -13.00 -3.04 7.42
C GLN A 85 -11.76 -3.91 7.70
N TYR A 86 -10.57 -3.47 7.28
CA TYR A 86 -9.39 -4.34 7.24
C TYR A 86 -8.31 -3.99 8.27
N LEU A 87 -8.21 -2.75 8.71
CA LEU A 87 -7.16 -2.35 9.67
C LEU A 87 -7.62 -2.51 11.12
N THR A 88 -8.19 -3.66 11.45
CA THR A 88 -8.68 -3.95 12.80
C THR A 88 -7.61 -4.65 13.64
N PRO A 89 -7.65 -4.54 14.99
CA PRO A 89 -6.74 -5.27 15.86
C PRO A 89 -6.80 -6.80 15.64
N GLN A 90 -7.99 -7.31 15.27
CA GLN A 90 -8.21 -8.73 15.01
C GLN A 90 -7.59 -9.21 13.69
N ASN A 91 -7.36 -8.29 12.75
CA ASN A 91 -6.76 -8.59 11.44
C ASN A 91 -5.26 -8.20 11.39
N ARG A 92 -4.57 -8.28 12.54
CA ARG A 92 -3.19 -7.85 12.70
C ARG A 92 -2.28 -9.01 13.09
N ALA A 93 -1.14 -9.13 12.40
CA ALA A 93 -0.01 -9.98 12.80
C ALA A 93 1.21 -9.10 13.09
N VAL A 94 1.94 -9.39 14.17
CA VAL A 94 3.15 -8.66 14.56
C VAL A 94 4.33 -9.63 14.54
N VAL A 95 5.37 -9.30 13.77
CA VAL A 95 6.60 -10.08 13.68
C VAL A 95 7.76 -9.20 14.13
N LEU A 96 8.49 -9.65 15.15
CA LEU A 96 9.63 -8.95 15.71
C LEU A 96 10.89 -9.75 15.46
N THR A 97 11.79 -9.20 14.66
CA THR A 97 13.12 -9.78 14.45
C THR A 97 14.10 -9.08 15.37
N GLN A 98 14.77 -9.86 16.22
CA GLN A 98 15.82 -9.39 17.12
C GLN A 98 17.17 -9.95 16.68
N PRO A 99 18.28 -9.22 16.91
CA PRO A 99 19.61 -9.80 16.74
C PRO A 99 19.76 -11.07 17.59
N ALA A 100 20.53 -12.03 17.09
CA ALA A 100 20.90 -13.19 17.90
C ALA A 100 21.63 -12.71 19.18
N ALA A 101 21.39 -13.40 20.29
CA ALA A 101 22.13 -13.14 21.52
C ALA A 101 23.64 -13.23 21.23
N ARG A 102 24.39 -12.24 21.69
CA ARG A 102 25.84 -12.20 21.50
C ARG A 102 26.41 -13.42 22.25
N ALA A 103 27.12 -14.31 21.55
CA ALA A 103 27.77 -15.44 22.20
C ALA A 103 28.76 -14.92 23.24
N SER A 104 28.64 -15.41 24.48
CA SER A 104 29.62 -15.19 25.53
C SER A 104 30.88 -15.96 25.16
N ASN A 105 32.01 -15.27 24.97
CA ASN A 105 33.33 -15.89 24.90
C ASN A 105 33.86 -16.17 26.31
#